data_AF-A0A942PHR5-F1
#
_entry.id   AF-A0A942PHR5-F1
#
_cell.length_a   1.000
_cell.length_b   1.000
_cell.length_c   1.000
_cell.angle_alpha   90.00
_cell.angle_beta   90.00
_cell.angle_gamma   90.00
#
_symmetry.space_group_name_H-M   'P 1'
#
loop_
_entity.id
_entity.type
_entity.pdbx_description
1 polymer ?
#
loop_
_entity_poly.entity_id
_entity_poly.type
_entity_poly.pdbx_seq_one_letter_code
_entity_poly.pdbx_strand_id
1 'polypeptide(L)'
;MRFTVITLIYFFLLINVSAQKGPSFGKIDKAELESKECPYDKSAEAECLYDYGEVNYFINGDYLTNERIIWARIKIYNDKALDRANIKVPFYSKGNNVNVLKISGYTYNINDNGEVEKTELEKNAIYRQKLNEYYDEMVFSLPKVKAGSVFEYKYTVVKKEALELDNWVFQQSIPVKRKPV
;
A
#
# COMPACT_ATOMS: atom_id res chain seq x y z
N MET A 1 40.16 9.37 -34.80
CA MET A 1 39.19 10.43 -34.43
C MET A 1 37.80 10.21 -35.05
N ARG A 2 37.64 10.02 -36.37
CA ARG A 2 36.30 9.82 -36.97
C ARG A 2 35.55 8.55 -36.51
N PHE A 3 36.22 7.41 -36.37
CA PHE A 3 35.60 6.18 -35.85
C PHE A 3 35.22 6.26 -34.37
N THR A 4 36.06 6.90 -33.54
CA THR A 4 35.83 7.07 -32.10
C THR A 4 34.59 7.92 -31.80
N VAL A 5 34.29 8.91 -32.65
CA VAL A 5 33.09 9.75 -32.54
C VAL A 5 31.82 8.96 -32.90
N ILE A 6 31.88 8.09 -33.91
CA ILE A 6 30.74 7.26 -34.32
C ILE A 6 30.39 6.22 -33.24
N THR A 7 31.39 5.63 -32.57
CA THR A 7 31.16 4.71 -31.46
C THR A 7 30.52 5.39 -30.25
N LEU A 8 30.90 6.65 -29.95
CA LEU A 8 30.30 7.44 -28.87
C LEU A 8 28.81 7.77 -29.14
N ILE A 9 28.46 8.06 -30.41
CA ILE A 9 27.08 8.36 -30.82
C ILE A 9 26.19 7.10 -30.74
N TYR A 10 26.74 5.92 -31.08
CA TYR A 10 26.00 4.65 -30.95
C TYR A 10 25.75 4.26 -29.49
N PHE A 11 26.68 4.56 -28.59
CA PHE A 11 26.51 4.34 -27.14
C PHE A 11 25.40 5.22 -26.55
N PHE A 12 25.18 6.42 -27.09
CA PHE A 12 24.13 7.36 -26.64
C PHE A 12 22.72 7.00 -27.14
N LEU A 13 22.59 6.11 -28.14
CA LEU A 13 21.30 5.63 -28.65
C LEU A 13 20.75 4.41 -27.89
N LEU A 14 21.55 3.80 -27.01
CA LEU A 14 21.15 2.64 -26.20
C LEU A 14 20.60 3.01 -24.81
N ILE A 15 20.68 4.27 -24.41
CA ILE A 15 20.14 4.76 -23.13
C ILE A 15 18.65 5.06 -23.26
N ASN A 16 17.83 4.02 -23.41
CA ASN A 16 16.41 4.12 -23.12
C ASN A 16 16.22 4.08 -21.60
N VAL A 17 16.36 5.23 -20.94
CA VAL A 17 15.96 5.37 -19.53
C VAL A 17 14.44 5.34 -19.48
N SER A 18 13.87 4.14 -19.35
CA SER A 18 12.46 3.99 -18.98
C SER A 18 12.33 4.29 -17.50
N ALA A 19 11.90 5.51 -17.16
CA ALA A 19 11.38 5.78 -15.83
C ALA A 19 10.09 4.96 -15.67
N GLN A 20 10.14 3.86 -14.91
CA GLN A 20 8.91 3.16 -14.54
C GLN A 20 8.06 4.11 -13.71
N LYS A 21 6.91 4.53 -14.26
CA LYS A 21 5.89 5.23 -13.50
C LYS A 21 5.52 4.33 -12.32
N GLY A 22 5.55 4.88 -11.11
CA GLY A 22 5.18 4.15 -9.90
C GLY A 22 3.77 3.54 -10.03
N PRO A 23 3.45 2.53 -9.21
CA PRO A 23 2.12 1.93 -9.24
C PRO A 23 1.05 3.00 -9.02
N SER A 24 -0.16 2.75 -9.50
CA SER A 24 -1.33 3.59 -9.23
C SER A 24 -2.37 2.79 -8.46
N PHE A 25 -2.91 3.39 -7.40
CA PHE A 25 -4.00 2.79 -6.62
C PHE A 25 -5.19 2.46 -7.53
N GLY A 26 -5.74 1.25 -7.40
CA GLY A 26 -6.87 0.80 -8.22
C GLY A 26 -6.47 0.21 -9.58
N LYS A 27 -5.17 0.18 -9.92
CA LYS A 27 -4.63 -0.42 -11.15
C LYS A 27 -3.53 -1.43 -10.80
N ILE A 28 -3.68 -2.66 -11.29
CA ILE A 28 -2.74 -3.76 -11.05
C ILE A 28 -2.09 -4.19 -12.36
N ASP A 29 -0.79 -4.51 -12.33
CA ASP A 29 -0.13 -5.20 -13.42
C ASP A 29 -0.42 -6.70 -13.30
N LYS A 30 -0.87 -7.32 -14.40
CA LYS A 30 -1.16 -8.75 -14.44
C LYS A 30 0.06 -9.59 -14.03
N ALA A 31 1.28 -9.13 -14.30
CA ALA A 31 2.51 -9.81 -13.88
C ALA A 31 2.67 -9.88 -12.34
N GLU A 32 2.25 -8.85 -11.60
CA GLU A 32 2.24 -8.88 -10.12
C GLU A 32 1.25 -9.92 -9.59
N LEU A 33 0.15 -10.11 -10.31
CA LEU A 33 -0.89 -11.08 -9.96
C LEU A 33 -0.52 -12.51 -10.36
N GLU A 34 0.22 -12.72 -11.44
CA GLU A 34 0.67 -14.05 -11.91
C GLU A 34 1.91 -14.56 -11.17
N SER A 35 2.62 -13.69 -10.43
CA SER A 35 3.73 -14.11 -9.57
C SER A 35 3.28 -15.16 -8.55
N LYS A 36 3.98 -16.29 -8.53
CA LYS A 36 3.66 -17.46 -7.68
C LYS A 36 4.46 -17.54 -6.40
N GLU A 37 5.62 -16.88 -6.36
CA GLU A 37 6.52 -16.86 -5.20
C GLU A 37 7.33 -15.55 -5.16
N CYS A 38 7.84 -15.20 -3.99
CA CYS A 38 8.73 -14.06 -3.84
C CYS A 38 10.15 -14.43 -4.34
N PRO A 39 10.75 -13.65 -5.25
CA PRO A 39 11.99 -14.05 -5.92
C PRO A 39 13.23 -14.06 -5.02
N TYR A 40 13.17 -13.40 -3.86
CA TYR A 40 14.28 -13.26 -2.91
C TYR A 40 13.98 -13.90 -1.54
N ASP A 41 12.77 -14.44 -1.34
CA ASP A 41 12.41 -15.26 -0.19
C ASP A 41 11.34 -16.29 -0.60
N LYS A 42 11.79 -17.47 -1.01
CA LYS A 42 10.89 -18.55 -1.47
C LYS A 42 10.00 -19.11 -0.36
N SER A 43 10.30 -18.83 0.91
CA SER A 43 9.50 -19.26 2.05
C SER A 43 8.39 -18.27 2.41
N ALA A 44 8.41 -17.07 1.80
CA ALA A 44 7.46 -16.02 2.08
C ALA A 44 6.02 -16.44 1.75
N GLU A 45 5.12 -16.28 2.70
CA GLU A 45 3.69 -16.59 2.55
C GLU A 45 2.92 -15.42 1.88
N ALA A 46 3.51 -14.23 1.92
CA ALA A 46 3.04 -13.02 1.25
C ALA A 46 4.22 -12.06 0.97
N GLU A 47 4.02 -11.10 0.09
CA GLU A 47 4.99 -10.03 -0.25
C GLU A 47 4.28 -8.68 -0.23
N CYS A 48 4.88 -7.68 0.43
CA CYS A 48 4.44 -6.30 0.32
C CYS A 48 5.03 -5.71 -0.97
N LEU A 49 4.19 -5.61 -2.00
CA LEU A 49 4.58 -5.09 -3.31
C LEU A 49 4.77 -3.57 -3.29
N TYR A 50 4.02 -2.89 -2.42
CA TYR A 50 4.08 -1.46 -2.27
C TYR A 50 3.72 -1.06 -0.84
N ASP A 51 4.57 -0.26 -0.22
CA ASP A 51 4.35 0.40 1.05
C ASP A 51 4.60 1.90 0.83
N TYR A 52 3.57 2.73 0.98
CA TYR A 52 3.64 4.15 0.66
C TYR A 52 3.01 5.01 1.75
N GLY A 53 3.72 6.10 2.05
CA GLY A 53 3.32 7.14 2.96
C GLY A 53 3.52 8.50 2.33
N GLU A 54 2.48 9.33 2.41
CA GLU A 54 2.59 10.77 2.16
C GLU A 54 2.25 11.49 3.45
N VAL A 55 3.02 12.53 3.79
CA VAL A 55 2.83 13.30 5.02
C VAL A 55 2.73 14.77 4.66
N ASN A 56 1.58 15.36 4.94
CA ASN A 56 1.29 16.76 4.69
C ASN A 56 1.04 17.49 6.02
N TYR A 57 1.59 18.69 6.12
CA TYR A 57 1.39 19.58 7.25
C TYR A 57 0.71 20.87 6.78
N PHE A 58 -0.32 21.29 7.50
CA PHE A 58 -1.03 22.53 7.23
C PHE A 58 -1.64 23.11 8.50
N ILE A 59 -1.89 24.42 8.48
CA ILE A 59 -2.58 25.10 9.57
C ILE A 59 -4.09 24.97 9.36
N ASN A 60 -4.81 24.54 10.40
CA ASN A 60 -6.26 24.41 10.39
C ASN A 60 -6.83 25.01 11.69
N GLY A 61 -7.35 26.24 11.58
CA GLY A 61 -7.64 27.06 12.76
C GLY A 61 -6.33 27.38 13.50
N ASP A 62 -6.32 27.15 14.82
CA ASP A 62 -5.16 27.41 15.68
C ASP A 62 -4.17 26.23 15.76
N TYR A 63 -4.44 25.14 15.03
CA TYR A 63 -3.68 23.90 15.14
C TYR A 63 -2.82 23.62 13.89
N LEU A 64 -1.56 23.25 14.12
CA LEU A 64 -0.79 22.50 13.14
C LEU A 64 -1.40 21.10 13.00
N THR A 65 -1.93 20.83 11.81
CA THR A 65 -2.58 19.57 11.47
C THR A 65 -1.68 18.75 10.56
N ASN A 66 -1.62 17.46 10.83
CA ASN A 66 -0.93 16.48 10.03
C ASN A 66 -1.96 15.60 9.30
N GLU A 67 -1.86 15.50 7.97
CA GLU A 67 -2.59 14.53 7.16
C GLU A 67 -1.59 13.52 6.60
N ARG A 68 -1.84 12.24 6.84
CA ARG A 68 -1.04 11.15 6.30
C ARG A 68 -1.87 10.27 5.39
N ILE A 69 -1.37 10.00 4.20
CA ILE A 69 -1.97 9.05 3.28
C ILE A 69 -1.14 7.78 3.35
N ILE A 70 -1.76 6.67 3.72
CA ILE A 70 -1.12 5.36 3.81
C ILE A 70 -1.72 4.48 2.72
N TRP A 71 -0.87 3.87 1.91
CA TRP A 71 -1.27 2.91 0.89
C TRP A 71 -0.35 1.69 0.95
N ALA A 72 -0.96 0.51 1.11
CA ALA A 72 -0.26 -0.76 0.98
C ALA A 72 -0.86 -1.61 -0.15
N ARG A 73 0.00 -2.37 -0.83
CA ARG A 73 -0.37 -3.43 -1.78
C ARG A 73 0.38 -4.71 -1.42
N ILE A 74 -0.38 -5.79 -1.22
CA ILE A 74 0.13 -7.05 -0.68
C ILE A 74 -0.29 -8.19 -1.60
N LYS A 75 0.69 -9.00 -1.99
CA LYS A 75 0.49 -10.28 -2.68
C LYS A 75 0.39 -11.39 -1.64
N ILE A 76 -0.62 -12.26 -1.76
CA ILE A 76 -0.77 -13.48 -0.98
C ILE A 76 -0.34 -14.67 -1.84
N TYR A 77 0.60 -15.48 -1.35
CA TYR A 77 1.03 -16.68 -2.06
C TYR A 77 0.29 -17.94 -1.59
N ASN A 78 -0.07 -18.01 -0.31
CA ASN A 78 -0.77 -19.16 0.25
C ASN A 78 -1.72 -18.79 1.40
N ASP A 79 -2.50 -19.77 1.85
CA ASP A 79 -3.61 -19.55 2.78
C ASP A 79 -3.18 -19.11 4.20
N LYS A 80 -1.91 -19.33 4.58
CA LYS A 80 -1.41 -18.93 5.90
C LYS A 80 -1.34 -17.41 6.08
N ALA A 81 -1.33 -16.66 4.98
CA ALA A 81 -1.25 -15.21 5.00
C ALA A 81 -2.61 -14.51 4.78
N LEU A 82 -3.73 -15.24 4.72
CA LEU A 82 -5.06 -14.64 4.47
C LEU A 82 -5.47 -13.62 5.53
N ASP A 83 -5.07 -13.83 6.80
CA ASP A 83 -5.38 -12.90 7.88
C ASP A 83 -4.80 -11.49 7.67
N ARG A 84 -3.80 -11.33 6.79
CA ARG A 84 -3.26 -10.01 6.42
C ARG A 84 -4.29 -9.12 5.73
N ALA A 85 -5.36 -9.70 5.17
CA ALA A 85 -6.46 -8.95 4.60
C ALA A 85 -7.40 -8.34 5.65
N ASN A 86 -7.29 -8.73 6.92
CA ASN A 86 -8.05 -8.19 8.04
C ASN A 86 -7.26 -7.02 8.66
N ILE A 87 -7.62 -5.80 8.27
CA ILE A 87 -6.91 -4.60 8.66
C ILE A 87 -7.55 -3.97 9.90
N LYS A 88 -6.68 -3.65 10.86
CA LYS A 88 -7.02 -2.98 12.11
C LYS A 88 -6.11 -1.78 12.29
N VAL A 89 -6.69 -0.59 12.35
CA VAL A 89 -5.96 0.66 12.50
C VAL A 89 -6.37 1.30 13.83
N PRO A 90 -5.65 1.04 14.93
CA PRO A 90 -5.88 1.72 16.19
C PRO A 90 -5.43 3.19 16.12
N PHE A 91 -6.18 4.09 16.73
CA PHE A 91 -5.86 5.52 16.75
C PHE A 91 -6.39 6.20 18.01
N TYR A 92 -5.68 7.24 18.46
CA TYR A 92 -6.05 8.03 19.64
C TYR A 92 -7.26 8.94 19.34
N SER A 93 -8.44 8.49 19.74
CA SER A 93 -9.73 9.09 19.35
C SER A 93 -10.25 10.15 20.32
N LYS A 94 -9.71 10.20 21.55
CA LYS A 94 -10.16 11.14 22.59
C LYS A 94 -10.03 12.58 22.12
N GLY A 95 -11.07 13.38 22.37
CA GLY A 95 -11.12 14.78 21.96
C GLY A 95 -11.14 15.00 20.45
N ASN A 96 -11.39 13.94 19.66
CA ASN A 96 -11.34 14.01 18.19
C ASN A 96 -9.96 14.47 17.68
N ASN A 97 -8.89 14.06 18.37
CA ASN A 97 -7.51 14.45 18.08
C ASN A 97 -7.00 13.72 16.82
N VAL A 98 -7.15 12.40 16.76
CA VAL A 98 -6.82 11.59 15.57
C VAL A 98 -8.08 11.02 14.94
N ASN A 99 -8.15 11.05 13.62
CA ASN A 99 -9.20 10.43 12.81
C ASN A 99 -8.59 9.57 11.70
N VAL A 100 -9.25 8.45 11.41
CA VAL A 100 -8.97 7.61 10.24
C VAL A 100 -10.13 7.75 9.26
N LEU A 101 -9.84 8.22 8.05
CA LEU A 101 -10.81 8.64 7.04
C LEU A 101 -10.42 8.11 5.66
N LYS A 102 -11.29 8.33 4.66
CA LYS A 102 -11.03 8.07 3.22
C LYS A 102 -10.52 6.64 2.95
N ILE A 103 -11.08 5.65 3.65
CA ILE A 103 -10.68 4.25 3.51
C ILE A 103 -11.24 3.69 2.21
N SER A 104 -10.40 3.04 1.43
CA SER A 104 -10.77 2.35 0.19
C SER A 104 -9.86 1.16 -0.01
N GLY A 105 -10.33 0.12 -0.70
CA GLY A 105 -9.53 -1.07 -0.92
C GLY A 105 -10.06 -1.91 -2.07
N TYR A 106 -9.16 -2.72 -2.63
CA TYR A 106 -9.45 -3.60 -3.75
C TYR A 106 -8.76 -4.94 -3.56
N THR A 107 -9.43 -6.01 -3.97
CA THR A 107 -8.83 -7.34 -4.17
C THR A 107 -8.82 -7.67 -5.65
N TYR A 108 -7.71 -8.20 -6.12
CA TYR A 108 -7.47 -8.64 -7.48
C TYR A 108 -7.26 -10.14 -7.50
N ASN A 109 -7.98 -10.82 -8.38
CA ASN A 109 -7.90 -12.25 -8.63
C ASN A 109 -7.81 -12.51 -10.13
N ILE A 110 -7.29 -13.69 -10.51
CA ILE A 110 -7.41 -14.20 -11.88
C ILE A 110 -8.65 -15.09 -11.91
N ASN A 111 -9.56 -14.83 -12.84
CA ASN A 111 -10.73 -15.67 -13.07
C ASN A 111 -10.36 -16.89 -13.94
N ASP A 112 -11.32 -17.80 -14.15
CA ASP A 112 -11.08 -19.03 -14.91
C ASP A 112 -10.70 -18.79 -16.38
N ASN A 113 -11.01 -17.60 -16.92
CA ASN A 113 -10.64 -17.18 -18.27
C ASN A 113 -9.24 -16.54 -18.34
N GLY A 114 -8.51 -16.45 -17.22
CA GLY A 114 -7.20 -15.80 -17.17
C GLY A 114 -7.25 -14.27 -17.13
N GLU A 115 -8.40 -13.67 -16.83
CA GLU A 115 -8.59 -12.22 -16.77
C GLU A 115 -8.55 -11.73 -15.31
N VAL A 116 -8.22 -10.45 -15.14
CA VAL A 116 -8.17 -9.82 -13.81
C VAL A 116 -9.58 -9.46 -13.35
N GLU A 117 -10.06 -10.12 -12.30
CA GLU A 117 -11.27 -9.76 -11.56
C GLU A 117 -10.88 -8.79 -10.42
N LYS A 118 -11.51 -7.61 -10.39
CA LYS A 118 -11.35 -6.60 -9.33
C LYS A 118 -12.59 -6.55 -8.44
N THR A 119 -12.42 -6.70 -7.14
CA THR A 119 -13.50 -6.59 -6.14
C THR A 119 -13.20 -5.42 -5.21
N GLU A 120 -14.16 -4.52 -5.03
CA GLU A 120 -14.04 -3.33 -4.17
C GLU A 120 -14.44 -3.64 -2.73
N LEU A 121 -13.74 -3.02 -1.78
CA LEU A 121 -14.13 -2.96 -0.37
C LEU A 121 -15.37 -2.07 -0.23
N GLU A 122 -16.49 -2.68 0.15
CA GLU A 122 -17.73 -1.94 0.38
C GLU A 122 -17.64 -1.06 1.64
N LYS A 123 -18.28 0.12 1.60
CA LYS A 123 -18.27 1.07 2.72
C LYS A 123 -18.93 0.53 3.99
N ASN A 124 -19.91 -0.35 3.85
CA ASN A 124 -20.61 -1.00 4.97
C ASN A 124 -19.74 -2.03 5.70
N ALA A 125 -18.68 -2.54 5.08
CA ALA A 125 -17.72 -3.49 5.66
C ALA A 125 -16.62 -2.78 6.46
N ILE A 126 -16.63 -1.45 6.48
CA ILE A 126 -15.70 -0.61 7.23
C ILE A 126 -16.42 -0.08 8.46
N TYR A 127 -15.90 -0.39 9.64
CA TYR A 127 -16.53 0.03 10.88
C TYR A 127 -15.50 0.46 11.93
N ARG A 128 -15.95 1.35 12.80
CA ARG A 128 -15.18 1.83 13.95
C ARG A 128 -15.62 1.06 15.18
N GLN A 129 -14.67 0.50 15.92
CA GLN A 129 -14.90 -0.09 17.23
C GLN A 129 -14.17 0.69 18.31
N LYS A 130 -14.76 0.75 19.51
CA LYS A 130 -14.14 1.37 20.68
C LYS A 130 -13.22 0.36 21.37
N LEU A 131 -11.96 0.71 21.58
CA LEU A 131 -11.02 -0.13 22.34
C LEU A 131 -11.03 0.23 23.83
N ASN A 132 -10.96 1.52 24.14
CA ASN A 132 -11.04 2.04 25.51
C ASN A 132 -11.48 3.52 25.51
N GLU A 133 -11.26 4.25 26.60
CA GLU A 133 -11.64 5.67 26.70
C GLU A 133 -10.76 6.62 25.86
N TYR A 134 -9.58 6.17 25.44
CA TYR A 134 -8.57 6.96 24.72
C TYR A 134 -8.45 6.56 23.24
N TYR A 135 -8.67 5.29 22.93
CA TYR A 135 -8.41 4.69 21.63
C TYR A 135 -9.66 4.04 21.04
N ASP A 136 -9.80 4.25 19.74
CA ASP A 136 -10.69 3.48 18.87
C ASP A 136 -9.86 2.75 17.83
N GLU A 137 -10.49 1.81 17.14
CA GLU A 137 -9.89 1.05 16.06
C GLU A 137 -10.81 1.08 14.85
N MET A 138 -10.24 1.38 13.68
CA MET A 138 -10.93 1.23 12.42
C MET A 138 -10.64 -0.18 11.88
N VAL A 139 -11.70 -0.93 11.57
CA VAL A 139 -11.61 -2.34 11.16
C VAL A 139 -12.26 -2.51 9.80
N PHE A 140 -11.57 -3.23 8.92
CA PHE A 140 -12.08 -3.62 7.61
C PHE A 140 -11.35 -4.86 7.08
N SER A 141 -12.03 -5.67 6.29
CA SER A 141 -11.47 -6.87 5.67
C SER A 141 -11.64 -6.81 4.16
N LEU A 142 -10.56 -7.06 3.41
CA LEU A 142 -10.62 -7.05 1.96
C LEU A 142 -11.39 -8.30 1.46
N PRO A 143 -12.41 -8.13 0.61
CA PRO A 143 -13.27 -9.24 0.20
C PRO A 143 -12.56 -10.16 -0.80
N LYS A 144 -12.97 -11.43 -0.86
CA LYS A 144 -12.49 -12.43 -1.84
C LYS A 144 -10.96 -12.62 -1.90
N VAL A 145 -10.25 -12.38 -0.80
CA VAL A 145 -8.81 -12.71 -0.71
C VAL A 145 -8.65 -14.23 -0.58
N LYS A 146 -7.78 -14.79 -1.42
CA LYS A 146 -7.41 -16.21 -1.48
C LYS A 146 -5.92 -16.34 -1.84
N ALA A 147 -5.37 -17.57 -1.78
CA ALA A 147 -4.04 -17.82 -2.32
C ALA A 147 -3.92 -17.32 -3.77
N GLY A 148 -2.86 -16.57 -4.06
CA GLY A 148 -2.63 -15.94 -5.36
C GLY A 148 -3.26 -14.56 -5.53
N SER A 149 -4.12 -14.09 -4.61
CA SER A 149 -4.66 -12.73 -4.68
C SER A 149 -3.59 -11.66 -4.50
N VAL A 150 -3.81 -10.51 -5.10
CA VAL A 150 -3.20 -9.24 -4.65
C VAL A 150 -4.32 -8.40 -4.07
N PHE A 151 -4.14 -7.80 -2.90
CA PHE A 151 -5.04 -6.77 -2.41
C PHE A 151 -4.28 -5.48 -2.13
N GLU A 152 -5.01 -4.38 -2.12
CA GLU A 152 -4.49 -3.09 -1.70
C GLU A 152 -5.52 -2.31 -0.90
N TYR A 153 -5.05 -1.46 -0.02
CA TYR A 153 -5.89 -0.54 0.74
C TYR A 153 -5.20 0.81 0.87
N LYS A 154 -6.01 1.85 0.97
CA LYS A 154 -5.58 3.21 1.20
C LYS A 154 -6.48 3.85 2.24
N TYR A 155 -5.89 4.58 3.18
CA TYR A 155 -6.63 5.39 4.13
C TYR A 155 -5.84 6.65 4.49
N THR A 156 -6.53 7.59 5.11
CA THR A 156 -5.96 8.86 5.55
C THR A 156 -6.06 9.00 7.06
N VAL A 157 -4.95 9.33 7.71
CA VAL A 157 -4.90 9.67 9.14
C VAL A 157 -4.75 11.16 9.29
N VAL A 158 -5.68 11.80 10.01
CA VAL A 158 -5.62 13.23 10.32
C VAL A 158 -5.39 13.38 11.83
N LYS A 159 -4.30 14.05 12.21
CA LYS A 159 -3.89 14.33 13.60
C LYS A 159 -3.86 15.82 13.83
N LYS A 160 -4.61 16.30 14.82
CA LYS A 160 -4.53 17.69 15.31
C LYS A 160 -3.33 17.82 16.25
N GLU A 161 -2.86 19.06 16.45
CA GLU A 161 -1.76 19.36 17.39
C GLU A 161 -0.51 18.50 17.11
N ALA A 162 -0.20 18.29 15.83
CA ALA A 162 0.84 17.37 15.40
C ALA A 162 2.23 18.01 15.52
N LEU A 163 2.72 18.13 16.75
CA LEU A 163 4.03 18.70 17.07
C LEU A 163 5.20 17.71 16.85
N GLU A 164 4.90 16.44 16.60
CA GLU A 164 5.87 15.36 16.40
C GLU A 164 5.63 14.65 15.07
N LEU A 165 6.72 14.19 14.44
CA LEU A 165 6.70 13.24 13.34
C LEU A 165 6.51 11.84 13.90
N ASP A 166 5.51 11.11 13.41
CA ASP A 166 5.34 9.71 13.78
C ASP A 166 6.42 8.86 13.08
N ASN A 167 6.93 7.83 13.77
CA ASN A 167 7.93 6.91 13.21
C ASN A 167 7.37 6.10 12.03
N TRP A 168 8.16 5.96 10.96
CA TRP A 168 7.89 5.04 9.85
C TRP A 168 8.69 3.75 10.01
N VAL A 169 8.02 2.61 10.17
CA VAL A 169 8.69 1.31 10.31
C VAL A 169 8.81 0.66 8.94
N PHE A 170 10.03 0.62 8.40
CA PHE A 170 10.31 0.06 7.07
C PHE A 170 10.50 -1.47 7.05
N GLN A 171 10.53 -2.13 8.21
CA GLN A 171 10.70 -3.58 8.33
C GLN A 171 9.35 -4.19 8.71
N GLN A 172 8.85 -5.08 7.87
CA GLN A 172 7.60 -5.81 8.10
C GLN A 172 7.89 -7.29 8.32
N SER A 173 6.90 -8.04 8.80
CA SER A 173 6.99 -9.51 8.94
C SER A 173 6.96 -10.27 7.60
N ILE A 174 6.79 -9.55 6.48
CA ILE A 174 6.89 -10.06 5.12
C ILE A 174 7.92 -9.25 4.33
N PRO A 175 8.52 -9.84 3.28
CA PRO A 175 9.43 -9.11 2.43
C PRO A 175 8.74 -7.92 1.75
N VAL A 176 9.48 -6.81 1.59
CA VAL A 176 8.98 -5.56 1.01
C VAL A 176 9.74 -5.26 -0.28
N LYS A 177 9.03 -5.25 -1.41
CA LYS A 177 9.60 -5.05 -2.75
C LYS A 177 9.94 -3.60 -3.05
N ARG A 178 9.03 -2.68 -2.69
CA ARG A 178 9.16 -1.23 -2.94
C ARG A 178 8.79 -0.48 -1.67
N LYS A 179 9.71 0.38 -1.22
CA LYS A 179 9.53 1.28 -0.08
C LYS A 179 9.20 2.70 -0.56
N PRO A 180 8.59 3.54 0.28
CA PRO A 180 8.50 4.96 -0.03
C PRO A 180 9.94 5.51 -0.12
N VAL A 181 10.21 6.31 -1.15
CA VAL A 181 11.42 7.14 -1.26
C VAL A 181 11.04 8.55 -0.87
#